data_AF-A0A140LBH7-F1
#
_entry.id   AF-A0A140LBH7-F1
#
_cell.length_a   1.000
_cell.length_b   1.000
_cell.length_c   1.000
_cell.angle_alpha   90.00
_cell.angle_beta   90.00
_cell.angle_gamma   90.00
#
_symmetry.space_group_name_H-M   'P 1'
#
loop_
_entity.id
_entity.type
_entity.pdbx_description
1 polymer ?
#
loop_
_entity_poly.entity_id
_entity_poly.type
_entity_poly.pdbx_seq_one_letter_code
_entity_poly.pdbx_strand_id
1 'polypeptide(L)' 'MEEKQLIEIIEKFIMLCDELLRNGSISQEQYAEFTNNKKEFLKSIA' A
#
# COMPACT_ATOMS: atom_id res chain seq x y z
N MET A 1 13.58 10.96 11.05
CA MET A 1 12.88 11.94 10.19
C MET A 1 12.49 11.29 8.86
N GLU A 2 13.40 10.54 8.23
CA GLU A 2 13.17 9.81 6.97
C GLU A 2 12.12 8.69 7.07
N GLU A 3 12.10 7.94 8.17
CA GLU A 3 11.18 6.80 8.36
C GLU A 3 9.70 7.19 8.37
N LYS A 4 9.35 8.31 9.01
CA LYS A 4 7.96 8.82 9.00
C LYS A 4 7.50 9.20 7.59
N GLN A 5 8.39 9.82 6.80
CA GLN A 5 8.08 10.17 5.42
C GLN A 5 7.90 8.92 4.56
N LEU A 6 8.71 7.89 4.79
CA LEU A 6 8.58 6.61 4.12
C LEU A 6 7.24 5.92 4.46
N ILE A 7 6.85 5.91 5.74
CA ILE A 7 5.55 5.40 6.19
C ILE A 7 4.40 6.14 5.48
N GLU A 8 4.42 7.48 5.48
CA GLU A 8 3.38 8.28 4.80
C GLU A 8 3.28 7.99 3.30
N ILE A 9 4.42 7.78 2.62
CA ILE A 9 4.44 7.42 1.20
C ILE A 9 3.81 6.04 0.98
N ILE A 10 4.13 5.07 1.84
CA ILE A 10 3.60 3.72 1.74
C ILE A 10 2.09 3.70 2.03
N GLU A 11 1.63 4.44 3.03
CA GLU A 11 0.20 4.58 3.32
C GLU A 11 -0.56 5.19 2.12
N LYS A 12 -0.04 6.28 1.55
CA LYS A 12 -0.62 6.89 0.34
C LYS A 12 -0.64 5.93 -0.85
N PHE A 13 0.41 5.13 -1.03
CA PHE A 13 0.47 4.11 -2.07
C PHE A 13 -0.62 3.04 -1.88
N ILE A 14 -0.77 2.53 -0.66
CA ILE A 14 -1.80 1.51 -0.36
C ILE A 14 -3.20 2.08 -0.59
N MET A 15 -3.46 3.32 -0.14
CA MET A 15 -4.73 4.00 -0.38
C MET A 15 -5.04 4.14 -1.87
N LEU A 16 -4.04 4.49 -2.69
CA LEU A 16 -4.21 4.56 -4.14
C LEU A 16 -4.56 3.18 -4.73
N CYS A 17 -3.87 2.12 -4.31
CA CYS A 17 -4.20 0.76 -4.72
C CYS A 17 -5.62 0.36 -4.30
N ASP A 18 -6.09 0.78 -3.10
CA ASP A 18 -7.46 0.53 -2.65
C ASP A 18 -8.49 1.24 -3.53
N GLU A 19 -8.22 2.47 -3.97
CA GLU A 19 -9.07 3.20 -4.91
C GLU A 19 -9.14 2.52 -6.28
N LEU A 20 -7.98 2.12 -6.82
CA LEU A 20 -7.88 1.41 -8.10
C LEU A 20 -8.56 0.04 -8.05
N LEU A 21 -8.52 -0.64 -6.91
CA LEU A 21 -9.23 -1.91 -6.74
C LEU A 21 -10.75 -1.67 -6.67
N ARG A 22 -11.18 -0.67 -5.88
CA ARG A 22 -12.61 -0.33 -5.72
C ARG A 22 -13.26 0.11 -7.01
N ASN A 23 -12.54 0.81 -7.88
CA ASN A 23 -13.06 1.26 -9.16
C ASN A 23 -12.87 0.23 -10.29
N GLY A 24 -12.26 -0.92 -10.01
CA GLY A 24 -12.05 -2.01 -10.97
C GLY A 24 -10.91 -1.78 -11.96
N SER A 25 -10.05 -0.77 -11.76
CA SER A 25 -8.88 -0.50 -12.61
C SER A 25 -7.79 -1.57 -12.46
N ILE A 26 -7.72 -2.24 -11.31
CA ILE A 26 -6.81 -3.35 -11.06
C ILE A 26 -7.57 -4.55 -10.49
N SER A 27 -7.07 -5.75 -10.77
CA SER A 27 -7.59 -6.99 -10.19
C SER A 27 -7.15 -7.17 -8.73
N GLN A 28 -7.81 -8.08 -8.01
CA GLN A 28 -7.38 -8.51 -6.68
C GLN A 28 -5.95 -9.06 -6.67
N GLU A 29 -5.56 -9.78 -7.73
CA GLU A 29 -4.21 -10.35 -7.87
C GLU A 29 -3.15 -9.24 -8.01
N GLN A 30 -3.41 -8.25 -8.88
CA GLN A 30 -2.54 -7.08 -9.03
C GLN A 30 -2.44 -6.27 -7.74
N TYR A 31 -3.56 -6.07 -7.05
CA TYR A 31 -3.57 -5.41 -5.75
C TYR A 31 -2.71 -6.15 -4.72
N ALA A 32 -2.83 -7.49 -4.67
CA ALA A 32 -2.02 -8.31 -3.77
C ALA A 32 -0.52 -8.15 -4.10
N GLU A 33 -0.14 -8.24 -5.38
CA GLU A 33 1.24 -8.05 -5.83
C GLU A 33 1.80 -6.68 -5.41
N PHE A 34 1.02 -5.62 -5.56
CA PHE A 34 1.45 -4.26 -5.24
C PHE A 34 1.58 -4.01 -3.73
N THR A 35 0.77 -4.66 -2.90
CA THR A 35 0.61 -4.30 -1.47
C THR A 35 1.21 -5.30 -0.49
N ASN A 36 1.50 -6.55 -0.87
CA ASN A 36 1.85 -7.63 0.07
C ASN A 36 3.01 -7.26 1.02
N ASN A 37 4.16 -6.86 0.45
CA ASN A 37 5.35 -6.53 1.26
C ASN A 37 5.20 -5.20 2.02
N LYS A 38 4.38 -4.29 1.50
CA LYS A 38 4.21 -2.94 2.05
C LYS A 38 3.34 -2.97 3.32
N LYS A 39 2.29 -3.80 3.32
CA LYS A 39 1.45 -4.00 4.51
C LYS A 39 2.21 -4.67 5.64
N GLU A 40 3.03 -5.67 5.33
CA GLU A 40 3.87 -6.33 6.33
C GLU A 40 4.94 -5.38 6.90
N PHE A 41 5.55 -4.55 6.06
CA PHE A 41 6.47 -3.50 6.50
C PHE A 41 5.79 -2.54 7.50
N LEU A 42 4.61 -2.03 7.18
CA LEU A 42 3.88 -1.12 8.09
C LEU A 42 3.55 -1.78 9.44
N LYS A 43 3.16 -3.06 9.45
CA LYS A 43 2.91 -3.80 10.70
C LYS A 43 4.17 -3.98 11.56
N SER A 44 5.34 -4.07 10.94
CA SER A 44 6.60 -4.25 11.67
C SER A 44 7.09 -2.99 12.38
N ILE A 45 6.55 -1.82 12.00
CA ILE A 45 6.98 -0.50 12.49
C ILE A 45 5.92 0.13 13.42
N ALA A 46 4.64 -0.26 13.28
CA ALA A 46 3.53 0.17 14.13
C ALA A 46 3.56 -0.50 15.51
#